data_AF-A0A3A0FFK2-F1
#
_entry.id   AF-A0A3A0FFK2-F1
#
_cell.length_a   1.000
_cell.length_b   1.000
_cell.length_c   1.000
_cell.angle_alpha   90.00
_cell.angle_beta   90.00
_cell.angle_gamma   90.00
#
_symmetry.space_group_name_H-M   'P 1'
#
loop_
_entity.id
_entity.type
_entity.pdbx_description
1 polymer ?
#
loop_
_entity_poly.entity_id
_entity_poly.type
_entity_poly.pdbx_seq_one_letter_code
_entity_poly.pdbx_strand_id
1 'polypeptide(L)'
;MPYSDDFSDLTSGQQLLKQEAHRFASEVMRPIGASLDDLPPEQVIATGSPLWDFFRKAYSSGHHLRGLPIELGGAGLGPLESHLVQEEFGWGNSGLAIALATAGSPFMAAAATGHPDLIREIVMPFVEDTEGKYIGCLGATEPNHGSDLIMILGGGDPWRELECSAYRDGDEWVIQGQKSAWVSNGTIATHCLAILNMEN
;
A
#
# COMPACT_ATOMS: atom_id res chain seq x y z
N MET A 1 -19.61 21.07 -19.28
CA MET A 1 -19.51 21.93 -18.08
C MET A 1 -18.17 21.62 -17.44
N PRO A 2 -17.41 22.61 -16.92
CA PRO A 2 -16.37 22.26 -15.97
C PRO A 2 -17.07 21.57 -14.80
N TYR A 3 -16.72 20.31 -14.57
CA TYR A 3 -17.13 19.58 -13.39
C TYR A 3 -16.48 20.30 -12.20
N SER A 4 -17.29 20.97 -11.39
CA SER A 4 -16.86 21.58 -10.14
C SER A 4 -17.51 20.73 -9.07
N ASP A 5 -16.72 19.90 -8.41
CA ASP A 5 -17.13 19.29 -7.17
C ASP A 5 -17.56 20.38 -6.18
N ASP A 6 -18.76 20.26 -5.64
CA ASP A 6 -19.28 21.18 -4.63
C ASP A 6 -18.71 20.77 -3.26
N PHE A 7 -17.58 21.37 -2.90
CA PHE A 7 -16.91 21.17 -1.61
C PHE A 7 -17.33 22.19 -0.55
N SER A 8 -18.47 22.86 -0.72
CA SER A 8 -18.95 23.89 0.22
C SER A 8 -19.15 23.36 1.65
N ASP A 9 -19.36 22.05 1.80
CA ASP A 9 -19.52 21.37 3.10
C ASP A 9 -18.20 21.00 3.80
N LEU A 10 -17.03 21.18 3.16
CA LEU A 10 -15.75 20.87 3.79
C LEU A 10 -15.36 21.94 4.82
N THR A 11 -14.90 21.50 5.98
CA THR A 11 -14.26 22.39 6.97
C THR A 11 -12.98 22.98 6.39
N SER A 12 -12.51 24.12 6.94
CA SER A 12 -11.25 24.74 6.52
C SER A 12 -10.06 23.78 6.62
N GLY A 13 -10.04 22.90 7.62
CA GLY A 13 -9.00 21.88 7.77
C GLY A 13 -9.02 20.83 6.67
N GLN A 14 -10.21 20.35 6.29
CA GLN A 14 -10.39 19.39 5.19
C GLN A 14 -10.06 20.01 3.83
N GLN A 15 -10.41 21.29 3.63
CA GLN A 15 -10.04 22.03 2.42
C GLN A 15 -8.52 22.18 2.31
N LEU A 16 -7.84 22.54 3.41
CA LEU A 16 -6.39 22.62 3.44
C LEU A 16 -5.76 21.25 3.16
N LEU A 17 -6.23 20.18 3.80
CA LEU A 17 -5.76 18.82 3.56
C LEU A 17 -5.86 18.42 2.08
N LYS A 18 -7.01 18.69 1.44
CA LYS A 18 -7.22 18.43 0.02
C LYS A 18 -6.27 19.26 -0.85
N GLN A 19 -6.09 20.54 -0.56
CA GLN A 19 -5.15 21.41 -1.29
C GLN A 19 -3.70 20.91 -1.19
N GLU A 20 -3.30 20.48 0.00
CA GLU A 20 -1.96 19.92 0.24
C GLU A 20 -1.76 18.60 -0.50
N ALA A 21 -2.76 17.71 -0.48
CA ALA A 21 -2.74 16.47 -1.26
C ALA A 21 -2.70 16.76 -2.77
N HIS A 22 -3.49 17.73 -3.25
CA HIS A 22 -3.49 18.16 -4.65
C HIS A 22 -2.14 18.72 -5.09
N ARG A 23 -1.48 19.49 -4.22
CA ARG A 23 -0.14 20.01 -4.48
C ARG A 23 0.87 18.88 -4.65
N PHE A 24 0.88 17.91 -3.73
CA PHE A 24 1.75 16.73 -3.89
C PHE A 24 1.42 15.95 -5.17
N ALA A 25 0.14 15.75 -5.47
CA ALA A 25 -0.31 15.06 -6.67
C ALA A 25 0.13 15.77 -7.96
N SER A 26 -0.03 17.09 -8.04
CA SER A 26 0.32 17.89 -9.23
C SER A 26 1.81 18.09 -9.41
N GLU A 27 2.56 18.35 -8.34
CA GLU A 27 3.99 18.67 -8.40
C GLU A 27 4.90 17.41 -8.39
N VAL A 28 4.42 16.30 -7.83
CA VAL A 28 5.22 15.06 -7.69
C VAL A 28 4.63 13.91 -8.51
N MET A 29 3.40 13.51 -8.21
CA MET A 29 2.86 12.26 -8.76
C MET A 29 2.63 12.33 -10.26
N ARG A 30 2.00 13.40 -10.74
CA ARG A 30 1.64 13.55 -12.16
C ARG A 30 2.86 13.62 -13.09
N PRO A 31 3.88 14.47 -12.85
CA PRO A 31 5.05 14.52 -13.72
C PRO A 31 5.87 13.23 -13.68
N ILE A 32 6.00 12.59 -12.51
CA ILE A 32 6.70 11.29 -12.41
C ILE A 32 5.90 10.20 -13.14
N GLY A 33 4.59 10.13 -12.91
CA GLY A 33 3.70 9.17 -13.56
C GLY A 33 3.78 9.27 -15.09
N ALA A 34 3.70 10.47 -15.65
CA ALA A 34 3.86 10.70 -17.09
C ALA A 34 5.22 10.22 -17.61
N SER A 35 6.30 10.42 -16.85
CA SER A 35 7.63 9.90 -17.22
C SER A 35 7.73 8.38 -17.13
N LEU A 36 6.95 7.72 -16.27
CA LEU A 36 6.95 6.28 -16.11
C LEU A 36 6.11 5.58 -17.18
N ASP A 37 5.00 6.18 -17.60
CA ASP A 37 4.08 5.61 -18.60
C ASP A 37 4.74 5.35 -19.97
N ASP A 38 5.78 6.12 -20.32
CA ASP A 38 6.56 5.96 -21.55
C ASP A 38 7.66 4.89 -21.47
N LEU A 39 7.93 4.34 -20.28
CA LEU A 39 9.00 3.36 -20.06
C LEU A 39 8.51 1.93 -20.19
N PRO A 40 9.35 1.01 -20.71
CA PRO A 40 9.06 -0.42 -20.62
C PRO A 40 9.17 -0.90 -19.15
N PRO A 41 8.46 -1.98 -18.76
CA PRO A 41 8.35 -2.42 -17.36
C PRO A 41 9.69 -2.63 -16.65
N GLU A 42 10.69 -3.18 -17.32
CA GLU A 42 12.02 -3.42 -16.76
C GLU A 42 12.76 -2.11 -16.44
N GLN A 43 12.48 -1.03 -17.19
CA GLN A 43 13.06 0.29 -16.92
C GLN A 43 12.29 1.04 -15.84
N VAL A 44 10.98 0.79 -15.69
CA VAL A 44 10.17 1.35 -14.60
C VAL A 44 10.73 0.95 -13.23
N ILE A 45 11.25 -0.27 -13.08
CA ILE A 45 11.78 -0.78 -11.80
C ILE A 45 13.30 -0.71 -11.69
N ALA A 46 14.02 -0.25 -12.71
CA ALA A 46 15.47 -0.11 -12.67
C ALA A 46 15.90 0.90 -11.59
N THR A 47 17.04 0.71 -10.93
CA THR A 47 17.50 1.50 -9.76
C THR A 47 17.54 3.02 -9.99
N GLY A 48 17.70 3.49 -11.23
CA GLY A 48 17.69 4.91 -11.61
C GLY A 48 16.35 5.45 -12.09
N SER A 49 15.28 4.66 -12.01
CA SER A 49 13.94 5.03 -12.47
C SER A 49 13.33 6.15 -11.61
N PRO A 50 12.52 7.04 -12.21
CA PRO A 50 11.69 8.02 -11.49
C PRO A 50 10.77 7.40 -10.42
N LEU A 51 10.47 6.10 -10.49
CA LEU A 51 9.67 5.39 -9.49
C LEU A 51 10.27 5.51 -8.08
N TRP A 52 11.60 5.38 -7.97
CA TRP A 52 12.29 5.47 -6.69
C TRP A 52 12.31 6.89 -6.13
N ASP A 53 12.33 7.89 -7.01
CA ASP A 53 12.19 9.30 -6.62
C ASP A 53 10.78 9.60 -6.08
N PHE A 54 9.74 8.96 -6.65
CA PHE A 54 8.39 9.04 -6.10
C PHE A 54 8.32 8.48 -4.68
N PHE A 55 8.83 7.26 -4.45
CA PHE A 55 8.83 6.67 -3.10
C PHE A 55 9.61 7.53 -2.11
N ARG A 56 10.82 7.99 -2.46
CA ARG A 56 11.59 8.89 -1.59
C ARG A 56 10.82 10.15 -1.23
N LYS A 57 10.21 10.83 -2.21
CA LYS A 57 9.42 12.05 -1.98
C LYS A 57 8.20 11.76 -1.09
N ALA A 58 7.44 10.70 -1.37
CA ALA A 58 6.28 10.31 -0.57
C ALA A 58 6.65 9.92 0.88
N TYR A 59 7.83 9.31 1.08
CA TYR A 59 8.28 8.87 2.39
C TYR A 59 8.80 10.05 3.21
N SER A 60 9.65 10.89 2.61
CA SER A 60 10.15 12.12 3.25
C SER A 60 9.07 13.13 3.64
N SER A 61 7.89 13.09 3.00
CA SER A 61 6.72 13.91 3.37
C SER A 61 5.74 13.19 4.30
N GLY A 62 6.03 11.96 4.72
CA GLY A 62 5.22 11.18 5.67
C GLY A 62 3.96 10.54 5.08
N HIS A 63 3.73 10.58 3.76
CA HIS A 63 2.52 10.00 3.15
C HIS A 63 2.43 8.47 3.32
N HIS A 64 3.56 7.78 3.50
CA HIS A 64 3.61 6.35 3.80
C HIS A 64 3.02 5.98 5.18
N LEU A 65 2.99 6.93 6.12
CA LEU A 65 2.50 6.70 7.49
C LEU A 65 0.99 6.87 7.63
N ARG A 66 0.29 7.40 6.61
CA ARG A 66 -1.10 7.88 6.73
C ARG A 66 -2.09 6.86 7.29
N GLY A 67 -1.86 5.57 7.06
CA GLY A 67 -2.73 4.47 7.49
C GLY A 67 -2.34 3.83 8.83
N LEU A 68 -1.25 4.28 9.46
CA LEU A 68 -0.83 3.78 10.77
C LEU A 68 -1.62 4.47 11.91
N PRO A 69 -1.65 3.84 13.11
CA PRO A 69 -2.11 4.49 14.33
C PRO A 69 -1.33 5.78 14.64
N ILE A 70 -1.98 6.72 15.33
CA ILE A 70 -1.37 8.02 15.71
C ILE A 70 -0.13 7.80 16.59
N GLU A 71 -0.18 6.80 17.46
CA GLU A 71 0.91 6.42 18.37
C GLU A 71 2.18 5.97 17.62
N LEU A 72 2.04 5.59 16.35
CA LEU A 72 3.10 5.17 15.45
C LEU A 72 3.42 6.23 14.37
N GLY A 73 3.00 7.48 14.58
CA GLY A 73 3.26 8.59 13.64
C GLY A 73 2.24 8.72 12.52
N GLY A 74 1.11 7.99 12.61
CA GLY A 74 0.02 8.10 11.65
C GLY A 74 -0.68 9.47 11.66
N ALA A 75 -1.31 9.80 10.55
CA ALA A 75 -1.90 11.13 10.32
C ALA A 75 -3.24 11.37 11.05
N GLY A 76 -3.82 10.34 11.69
CA GLY A 76 -5.08 10.46 12.44
C GLY A 76 -6.29 10.84 11.57
N LEU A 77 -6.26 10.47 10.29
CA LEU A 77 -7.31 10.83 9.32
C LEU A 77 -8.57 9.98 9.54
N GLY A 78 -9.73 10.63 9.53
CA GLY A 78 -11.02 9.96 9.47
C GLY A 78 -11.31 9.40 8.06
N PRO A 79 -12.47 8.74 7.86
CA PRO A 79 -12.84 8.20 6.56
C PRO A 79 -12.94 9.27 5.45
N LEU A 80 -13.49 10.45 5.77
CA LEU A 80 -13.63 11.54 4.81
C LEU A 80 -12.26 12.14 4.44
N GLU A 81 -11.43 12.44 5.43
CA GLU A 81 -10.08 12.96 5.21
C GLU A 81 -9.22 11.99 4.40
N SER A 82 -9.31 10.70 4.71
CA SER A 82 -8.63 9.64 3.96
C SER A 82 -9.09 9.60 2.50
N HIS A 83 -10.40 9.77 2.25
CA HIS A 83 -10.96 9.84 0.91
C HIS A 83 -10.47 11.07 0.14
N LEU A 84 -10.47 12.25 0.76
CA LEU A 84 -9.98 13.49 0.13
C LEU A 84 -8.53 13.36 -0.35
N VAL A 85 -7.66 12.78 0.48
CA VAL A 85 -6.26 12.54 0.10
C VAL A 85 -6.16 11.50 -1.03
N GLN A 86 -6.92 10.40 -0.93
CA GLN A 86 -6.88 9.33 -1.92
C GLN A 86 -7.41 9.76 -3.28
N GLU A 87 -8.45 10.59 -3.31
CA GLU A 87 -9.00 11.20 -4.52
C GLU A 87 -7.95 12.02 -5.24
N GLU A 88 -7.26 12.92 -4.52
CA GLU A 88 -6.20 13.76 -5.09
C GLU A 88 -5.02 12.94 -5.60
N PHE A 89 -4.60 11.92 -4.85
CA PHE A 89 -3.53 11.03 -5.29
C PHE A 89 -3.93 10.25 -6.54
N GLY A 90 -5.19 9.79 -6.62
CA GLY A 90 -5.74 9.16 -7.81
C GLY A 90 -5.78 10.09 -9.01
N TRP A 91 -6.16 11.36 -8.81
CA TRP A 91 -6.10 12.41 -9.84
C TRP A 91 -4.66 12.66 -10.33
N GLY A 92 -3.68 12.61 -9.42
CA GLY A 92 -2.26 12.74 -9.73
C GLY A 92 -1.75 11.60 -10.62
N ASN A 93 -1.83 10.37 -10.12
CA ASN A 93 -1.59 9.14 -10.87
C ASN A 93 -2.12 7.93 -10.07
N SER A 94 -3.07 7.19 -10.62
CA SER A 94 -3.71 6.05 -9.95
C SER A 94 -2.75 4.90 -9.65
N GLY A 95 -1.79 4.62 -10.54
CA GLY A 95 -0.78 3.57 -10.35
C GLY A 95 0.13 3.86 -9.16
N LEU A 96 0.67 5.08 -9.08
CA LEU A 96 1.50 5.54 -7.97
C LEU A 96 0.71 5.63 -6.65
N ALA A 97 -0.57 6.02 -6.71
CA ALA A 97 -1.44 6.03 -5.54
C ALA A 97 -1.62 4.62 -4.95
N ILE A 98 -1.82 3.61 -5.81
CA ILE A 98 -1.91 2.20 -5.38
C ILE A 98 -0.55 1.66 -4.94
N ALA A 99 0.54 2.03 -5.62
CA ALA A 99 1.89 1.63 -5.23
C ALA A 99 2.21 2.11 -3.80
N LEU A 100 1.88 3.36 -3.45
CA LEU A 100 2.08 3.88 -2.10
C LEU A 100 1.14 3.24 -1.07
N ALA A 101 -0.13 3.02 -1.41
CA ALA A 101 -1.09 2.38 -0.51
C ALA A 101 -0.67 0.93 -0.17
N THR A 102 -0.28 0.16 -1.18
CA THR A 102 0.15 -1.24 -0.99
C THR A 102 1.52 -1.34 -0.33
N ALA A 103 2.39 -0.33 -0.50
CA ALA A 103 3.67 -0.28 0.20
C ALA A 103 3.53 -0.34 1.73
N GLY A 104 2.46 0.23 2.30
CA GLY A 104 2.21 0.19 3.74
C GLY A 104 1.52 -1.08 4.24
N SER A 105 0.97 -1.94 3.37
CA SER A 105 0.03 -3.00 3.79
C SER A 105 0.58 -4.00 4.81
N PRO A 106 1.81 -4.56 4.65
CA PRO A 106 2.37 -5.48 5.64
C PRO A 106 2.60 -4.82 7.00
N PHE A 107 3.06 -3.57 7.00
CA PHE A 107 3.39 -2.83 8.20
C PHE A 107 2.14 -2.43 8.99
N MET A 108 1.08 -2.02 8.29
CA MET A 108 -0.22 -1.74 8.92
C MET A 108 -0.83 -3.00 9.53
N ALA A 109 -0.76 -4.14 8.83
CA ALA A 109 -1.24 -5.41 9.36
C ALA A 109 -0.44 -5.85 10.59
N ALA A 110 0.89 -5.73 10.56
CA ALA A 110 1.74 -5.99 11.72
C ALA A 110 1.40 -5.06 12.90
N ALA A 111 1.23 -3.76 12.66
CA ALA A 111 0.85 -2.79 13.68
C ALA A 111 -0.50 -3.11 14.32
N ALA A 112 -1.48 -3.55 13.52
CA ALA A 112 -2.82 -3.90 13.99
C ALA A 112 -2.85 -5.08 14.97
N THR A 113 -1.81 -5.93 14.98
CA THR A 113 -1.71 -7.04 15.94
C THR A 113 -1.42 -6.59 17.37
N GLY A 114 -0.83 -5.40 17.55
CA GLY A 114 -0.34 -4.94 18.85
C GLY A 114 0.85 -5.74 19.41
N HIS A 115 1.42 -6.69 18.64
CA HIS A 115 2.49 -7.54 19.12
C HIS A 115 3.81 -6.76 19.24
N PRO A 116 4.43 -6.66 20.44
CA PRO A 116 5.59 -5.80 20.65
C PRO A 116 6.77 -6.10 19.72
N ASP A 117 7.05 -7.37 19.46
CA ASP A 117 8.16 -7.74 18.56
C ASP A 117 7.88 -7.40 17.10
N LEU A 118 6.64 -7.55 16.63
CA LEU A 118 6.29 -7.15 15.26
C LEU A 118 6.36 -5.63 15.10
N ILE A 119 5.91 -4.89 16.13
CA ILE A 119 6.03 -3.43 16.13
C ILE A 119 7.51 -3.03 16.07
N ARG A 120 8.35 -3.58 16.94
CA ARG A 120 9.78 -3.25 17.02
C ARG A 120 10.56 -3.64 15.77
N GLU A 121 10.35 -4.85 15.24
CA GLU A 121 11.20 -5.41 14.19
C GLU A 121 10.71 -5.12 12.77
N ILE A 122 9.40 -4.96 12.58
CA ILE A 122 8.79 -4.79 11.26
C ILE A 122 8.25 -3.37 11.08
N VAL A 123 7.51 -2.85 12.06
CA VAL A 123 6.80 -1.57 11.91
C VAL A 123 7.74 -0.37 12.10
N MET A 124 8.55 -0.34 13.16
CA MET A 124 9.42 0.80 13.43
C MET A 124 10.43 1.12 12.32
N PRO A 125 11.08 0.13 11.67
CA PRO A 125 11.95 0.42 10.51
C PRO A 125 11.21 1.08 9.34
N PHE A 126 9.95 0.71 9.10
CA PHE A 126 9.10 1.37 8.11
C PHE A 126 8.70 2.78 8.55
N VAL A 127 8.37 2.97 9.83
CA VAL A 127 7.99 4.29 10.38
C VAL A 127 9.14 5.30 10.26
N GLU A 128 10.37 4.85 10.46
CA GLU A 128 11.58 5.68 10.43
C GLU A 128 12.11 5.91 9.00
N ASP A 129 11.52 5.25 8.00
CA ASP A 129 11.99 5.31 6.63
C ASP A 129 11.59 6.60 5.92
N THR A 130 12.58 7.41 5.58
CA THR A 130 12.40 8.65 4.79
C THR A 130 12.95 8.51 3.37
N GLU A 131 13.51 7.36 3.02
CA GLU A 131 14.18 7.11 1.74
C GLU A 131 13.40 6.18 0.81
N GLY A 132 12.36 5.48 1.30
CA GLY A 132 11.54 4.57 0.52
C GLY A 132 12.21 3.20 0.31
N LYS A 133 12.95 2.72 1.31
CA LYS A 133 13.60 1.40 1.34
C LYS A 133 12.62 0.27 1.62
N TYR A 134 11.61 0.52 2.45
CA TYR A 134 10.66 -0.50 2.90
C TYR A 134 9.37 -0.45 2.08
N ILE A 135 9.34 -1.21 0.98
CA ILE A 135 8.16 -1.30 0.12
C ILE A 135 7.43 -2.62 0.39
N GLY A 136 6.15 -2.52 0.73
CA GLY A 136 5.24 -3.66 0.88
C GLY A 136 4.45 -4.04 -0.37
N CYS A 137 3.90 -5.26 -0.34
CA CYS A 137 2.84 -5.72 -1.25
C CYS A 137 1.79 -6.57 -0.51
N LEU A 138 0.65 -6.81 -1.17
CA LEU A 138 -0.43 -7.67 -0.67
C LEU A 138 -0.58 -8.91 -1.57
N GLY A 139 -0.05 -10.03 -1.10
CA GLY A 139 -0.15 -11.34 -1.75
C GLY A 139 -1.44 -12.06 -1.37
N ALA A 140 -2.60 -11.52 -1.74
CA ALA A 140 -3.89 -12.14 -1.45
C ALA A 140 -4.39 -13.00 -2.62
N THR A 141 -4.59 -12.38 -3.79
CA THR A 141 -5.14 -13.01 -5.01
C THR A 141 -4.23 -14.11 -5.54
N GLU A 142 -4.87 -15.17 -6.06
CA GLU A 142 -4.23 -16.30 -6.73
C GLU A 142 -4.76 -16.43 -8.16
N PRO A 143 -4.10 -17.17 -9.06
CA PRO A 143 -4.54 -17.28 -10.46
C PRO A 143 -5.98 -17.73 -10.63
N ASN A 144 -6.46 -18.62 -9.75
CA ASN A 144 -7.81 -19.15 -9.77
C ASN A 144 -8.74 -18.52 -8.71
N HIS A 145 -8.23 -17.64 -7.83
CA HIS A 145 -8.97 -17.10 -6.68
C HIS A 145 -8.80 -15.59 -6.55
N GLY A 146 -9.89 -14.85 -6.78
CA GLY A 146 -9.94 -13.40 -6.60
C GLY A 146 -11.14 -12.97 -5.76
N SER A 147 -12.35 -13.09 -6.31
CA SER A 147 -13.58 -12.71 -5.60
C SER A 147 -13.81 -13.54 -4.34
N ASP A 148 -13.41 -14.81 -4.35
CA ASP A 148 -13.63 -15.75 -3.23
C ASP A 148 -12.84 -15.37 -1.97
N LEU A 149 -11.85 -14.47 -2.09
CA LEU A 149 -11.20 -13.83 -0.95
C LEU A 149 -12.21 -13.09 -0.04
N ILE A 150 -13.37 -12.68 -0.56
CA ILE A 150 -14.45 -12.10 0.26
C ILE A 150 -14.94 -13.08 1.33
N MET A 151 -14.84 -14.39 1.10
CA MET A 151 -15.23 -15.41 2.08
C MET A 151 -14.24 -15.45 3.24
N ILE A 152 -12.96 -15.14 2.99
CA ILE A 152 -11.89 -15.08 3.98
C ILE A 152 -11.94 -13.76 4.75
N LEU A 153 -12.18 -12.64 4.06
CA LEU A 153 -12.21 -11.31 4.67
C LEU A 153 -13.58 -10.91 5.25
N GLY A 154 -14.65 -11.59 4.84
CA GLY A 154 -16.04 -11.31 5.19
C GLY A 154 -16.66 -12.26 6.22
N GLY A 155 -15.88 -13.16 6.83
CA GLY A 155 -16.33 -14.06 7.89
C GLY A 155 -17.15 -15.27 7.44
N GLY A 156 -17.02 -15.69 6.17
CA GLY A 156 -17.50 -16.98 5.69
C GLY A 156 -16.62 -18.14 6.19
N ASP A 157 -16.91 -19.39 5.81
CA ASP A 157 -16.06 -20.54 6.12
C ASP A 157 -14.76 -20.46 5.28
N PRO A 158 -13.61 -20.06 5.85
CA PRO A 158 -12.43 -19.60 5.09
C PRO A 158 -11.61 -20.73 4.42
N TRP A 159 -11.95 -22.00 4.63
CA TRP A 159 -10.89 -23.00 4.77
C TRP A 159 -10.59 -23.93 3.59
N ARG A 160 -11.03 -23.66 2.35
CA ARG A 160 -10.83 -24.68 1.29
C ARG A 160 -10.42 -24.28 -0.11
N GLU A 161 -10.26 -23.00 -0.42
CA GLU A 161 -10.09 -22.63 -1.83
C GLU A 161 -8.77 -21.94 -2.16
N LEU A 162 -7.96 -21.47 -1.20
CA LEU A 162 -6.63 -21.00 -1.55
C LEU A 162 -5.70 -22.19 -1.85
N GLU A 163 -5.08 -22.14 -3.03
CA GLU A 163 -4.10 -23.11 -3.51
C GLU A 163 -2.71 -22.82 -2.92
N CYS A 164 -2.40 -21.56 -2.59
CA CYS A 164 -1.14 -21.22 -1.94
C CYS A 164 -1.22 -21.50 -0.44
N SER A 165 -0.38 -22.41 0.03
CA SER A 165 -0.41 -22.94 1.39
C SER A 165 0.90 -22.75 2.14
N ALA A 166 0.84 -22.91 3.45
CA ALA A 166 1.98 -23.02 4.33
C ALA A 166 1.83 -24.21 5.29
N TYR A 167 2.92 -24.96 5.49
CA TYR A 167 3.03 -26.03 6.48
C TYR A 167 4.31 -25.89 7.29
N ARG A 168 4.35 -26.48 8.49
CA ARG A 168 5.56 -26.49 9.33
C ARG A 168 6.52 -27.59 8.90
N ASP A 169 7.80 -27.23 8.80
CA ASP A 169 8.90 -28.18 8.70
C ASP A 169 9.95 -27.81 9.76
N GLY A 170 9.95 -28.56 10.88
CA GLY A 170 10.78 -28.23 12.04
C GLY A 170 10.41 -26.89 12.70
N ASP A 171 11.37 -25.96 12.74
CA ASP A 171 11.23 -24.60 13.25
C ASP A 171 10.91 -23.55 12.17
N GLU A 172 10.78 -23.99 10.91
CA GLU A 172 10.47 -23.14 9.77
C GLU A 172 9.06 -23.39 9.20
N TRP A 173 8.62 -22.46 8.35
CA TRP A 173 7.40 -22.59 7.55
C TRP A 173 7.79 -22.70 6.08
N VAL A 174 7.28 -23.73 5.39
CA VAL A 174 7.42 -23.87 3.95
C VAL A 174 6.17 -23.33 3.29
N ILE A 175 6.34 -22.39 2.37
CA ILE A 175 5.26 -21.83 1.55
C ILE A 175 5.28 -22.54 0.18
N GLN A 176 4.14 -23.07 -0.24
CA GLN A 176 3.99 -23.79 -1.50
C GLN A 176 2.81 -23.27 -2.31
N GLY A 177 3.04 -23.01 -3.60
CA GLY A 177 2.01 -22.53 -4.53
C GLY A 177 2.38 -21.21 -5.18
N GLN A 178 1.39 -20.46 -5.62
CA GLN A 178 1.58 -19.21 -6.34
C GLN A 178 0.54 -18.16 -5.97
N LYS A 179 0.97 -16.90 -5.94
CA LYS A 179 0.08 -15.74 -5.96
C LYS A 179 -0.08 -15.21 -7.38
N SER A 180 -1.06 -14.34 -7.59
CA SER A 180 -1.33 -13.78 -8.91
C SER A 180 -0.13 -13.01 -9.48
N ALA A 181 0.00 -13.01 -10.80
CA ALA A 181 1.01 -12.24 -11.51
C ALA A 181 0.81 -10.71 -11.44
N TRP A 182 -0.33 -10.25 -10.93
CA TRP A 182 -0.75 -8.83 -10.84
C TRP A 182 -0.74 -8.28 -9.41
N VAL A 183 0.08 -8.84 -8.52
CA VAL A 183 0.31 -8.27 -7.18
C VAL A 183 1.02 -6.91 -7.33
N SER A 184 0.34 -5.83 -6.97
CA SER A 184 0.94 -4.49 -6.93
C SER A 184 2.21 -4.48 -6.08
N ASN A 185 3.26 -3.81 -6.58
CA ASN A 185 4.61 -3.80 -6.03
C ASN A 185 5.30 -5.18 -5.93
N GLY A 186 4.70 -6.28 -6.40
CA GLY A 186 5.22 -7.63 -6.16
C GLY A 186 6.69 -7.83 -6.54
N THR A 187 7.14 -7.21 -7.62
CA THR A 187 8.53 -7.30 -8.12
C THR A 187 9.52 -6.35 -7.44
N ILE A 188 9.05 -5.40 -6.62
CA ILE A 188 9.88 -4.41 -5.91
C ILE A 188 9.71 -4.47 -4.39
N ALA A 189 8.87 -5.37 -3.90
CA ALA A 189 8.54 -5.46 -2.49
C ALA A 189 9.70 -6.06 -1.68
N THR A 190 9.94 -5.46 -0.52
CA THR A 190 10.81 -5.98 0.54
C THR A 190 10.03 -6.82 1.54
N HIS A 191 8.72 -6.58 1.66
CA HIS A 191 7.81 -7.24 2.61
C HIS A 191 6.50 -7.60 1.92
N CYS A 192 5.95 -8.76 2.22
CA CYS A 192 4.68 -9.22 1.68
C CYS A 192 3.72 -9.57 2.81
N LEU A 193 2.50 -9.03 2.77
CA LEU A 193 1.38 -9.58 3.52
C LEU A 193 0.78 -10.70 2.68
N ALA A 194 1.18 -11.94 2.97
CA ALA A 194 0.69 -13.11 2.27
C ALA A 194 -0.52 -13.70 3.02
N ILE A 195 -1.62 -13.92 2.31
CA ILE A 195 -2.77 -14.69 2.81
C ILE A 195 -2.59 -16.12 2.35
N LEU A 196 -2.45 -17.08 3.27
CA LEU A 196 -2.11 -18.46 2.93
C LEU A 196 -3.12 -19.42 3.55
N ASN A 197 -3.34 -20.55 2.90
CA ASN A 197 -3.99 -21.68 3.54
C ASN A 197 -3.02 -22.38 4.50
N MET A 198 -3.50 -22.87 5.64
CA MET A 198 -2.66 -23.61 6.58
C MET A 198 -2.86 -25.10 6.37
N GLU A 199 -1.80 -25.79 5.95
CA GLU A 199 -1.78 -27.26 5.91
C GLU A 199 -1.31 -27.80 7.26
N ASN A 200 -2.06 -28.78 7.79
CA ASN A 200 -1.75 -29.45 9.05
C ASN A 200 -0.78 -30.61 8.85
#